data_AF-A0AAU7Q5V3-F1
#
_entry.id   AF-A0AAU7Q5V3-F1
#
_cell.length_a   1.000
_cell.length_b   1.000
_cell.length_c   1.000
_cell.angle_alpha   90.00
_cell.angle_beta   90.00
_cell.angle_gamma   90.00
#
_symmetry.space_group_name_H-M   'P 1'
#
loop_
_entity.id
_entity.type
_entity.pdbx_description
1 polymer ?
#
loop_
_entity_poly.entity_id
_entity_poly.type
_entity_poly.pdbx_seq_one_letter_code
_entity_poly.pdbx_strand_id
1 'polypeptide(L)'
;MAKPYNYIYEQLVKSEDDVAGIISYSVYKRQKMKFIQDFKKTHGCDPSEAELKPFLDISTSPQQLEFYKSESTVLTEKFLSHVLADDLNEREVFFL
;
A
#
# COMPACT_ATOMS: atom_id res chain seq x y z
N MET A 1 -17.40 13.43 17.71
CA MET A 1 -17.33 12.07 17.14
C MET A 1 -15.96 11.96 16.48
N ALA A 2 -15.06 11.15 17.05
CA ALA A 2 -13.70 11.02 16.54
C ALA A 2 -13.75 10.37 15.15
N LYS A 3 -13.27 11.07 14.12
CA LYS A 3 -13.02 10.45 12.81
C LYS A 3 -12.11 9.24 13.06
N PRO A 4 -12.41 8.05 12.53
CA PRO A 4 -11.52 6.92 12.66
C PRO A 4 -10.34 7.17 11.70
N TYR A 5 -9.38 7.99 12.14
CA TYR A 5 -8.18 8.34 11.37
C TYR A 5 -7.40 7.08 10.92
N ASN A 6 -7.70 5.92 11.53
CA ASN A 6 -7.02 4.65 11.34
C ASN A 6 -7.88 3.54 10.72
N TYR A 7 -9.11 3.79 10.25
CA TYR A 7 -10.00 2.72 9.76
C TYR A 7 -9.31 1.81 8.72
N ILE A 8 -8.74 2.39 7.65
CA ILE A 8 -8.05 1.60 6.62
C ILE A 8 -6.82 0.87 7.17
N TYR A 9 -6.11 1.47 8.12
CA TYR A 9 -4.97 0.81 8.75
C TYR A 9 -5.41 -0.45 9.49
N GLU A 10 -6.45 -0.34 10.33
CA GLU A 10 -7.02 -1.46 11.08
C GLU A 10 -7.61 -2.56 10.17
N GLN A 11 -8.06 -2.23 8.96
CA GLN A 11 -8.54 -3.22 8.00
C GLN A 11 -7.41 -3.98 7.28
N LEU A 12 -6.22 -3.38 7.19
CA LEU A 12 -5.11 -3.92 6.40
C LEU A 12 -3.99 -4.52 7.28
N VAL A 13 -3.77 -3.98 8.47
CA VAL A 13 -2.65 -4.34 9.37
C VAL A 13 -3.19 -5.06 10.60
N LYS A 14 -2.77 -6.31 10.81
CA LYS A 14 -3.26 -7.13 11.92
C LYS A 14 -2.42 -7.00 13.20
N SER A 15 -1.14 -6.66 13.07
CA SER A 15 -0.21 -6.48 14.18
C SER A 15 0.99 -5.63 13.73
N GLU A 16 1.82 -5.20 14.68
CA GLU A 16 3.02 -4.41 14.40
C GLU A 16 4.05 -5.16 13.54
N ASP A 17 4.07 -6.50 13.61
CA ASP A 17 4.95 -7.36 12.81
C ASP A 17 4.30 -7.87 11.51
N ASP A 18 3.08 -7.43 11.19
CA ASP A 18 2.38 -7.81 9.95
C ASP A 18 2.96 -7.03 8.75
N VAL A 19 4.14 -7.46 8.29
CA VAL A 19 4.88 -6.83 7.17
C VAL A 19 4.00 -6.76 5.91
N ALA A 20 3.25 -7.81 5.61
CA ALA A 20 2.33 -7.82 4.47
C ALA A 20 1.20 -6.79 4.67
N GLY A 21 0.64 -6.65 5.87
CA GLY A 21 -0.31 -5.60 6.20
C GLY A 21 0.27 -4.20 6.03
N ILE A 22 1.50 -3.97 6.51
CA ILE A 22 2.20 -2.68 6.43
C ILE A 22 2.46 -2.29 4.96
N ILE A 23 2.88 -3.25 4.14
CA ILE A 23 3.07 -3.03 2.70
C ILE A 23 1.72 -2.73 2.04
N SER A 24 0.65 -3.47 2.38
CA SER A 24 -0.71 -3.25 1.87
C SER A 24 -1.20 -1.83 2.19
N TYR A 25 -1.00 -1.36 3.43
CA TYR A 25 -1.31 0.01 3.82
C TYR A 25 -0.48 1.05 3.04
N SER A 26 0.78 0.76 2.77
CA SER A 26 1.65 1.61 1.96
C SER A 26 1.16 1.71 0.51
N VAL A 27 0.64 0.62 -0.06
CA VAL A 27 -0.01 0.61 -1.39
C VAL A 27 -1.24 1.54 -1.40
N TYR A 28 -2.10 1.43 -0.38
CA TYR A 28 -3.24 2.34 -0.21
C TYR A 28 -2.80 3.81 -0.16
N LYS A 29 -1.80 4.15 0.67
CA LYS A 29 -1.30 5.52 0.80
C LYS A 29 -0.73 6.05 -0.50
N ARG A 30 -0.01 5.22 -1.25
CA ARG A 30 0.50 5.58 -2.59
C ARG A 30 -0.64 5.91 -3.54
N GLN A 31 -1.73 5.14 -3.54
CA GLN A 31 -2.89 5.42 -4.38
C GLN A 31 -3.60 6.72 -3.96
N LYS A 32 -3.76 6.97 -2.64
CA LYS A 32 -4.33 8.23 -2.13
C LYS A 32 -3.50 9.44 -2.56
N MET A 33 -2.17 9.33 -2.48
CA MET A 33 -1.27 10.40 -2.92
C MET A 33 -1.42 10.67 -4.42
N LYS A 34 -1.51 9.61 -5.24
CA LYS A 34 -1.75 9.75 -6.68
C LYS A 34 -3.08 10.44 -6.98
N PHE A 35 -4.15 10.06 -6.29
CA PHE A 35 -5.46 10.71 -6.41
C PHE A 35 -5.38 12.22 -6.13
N ILE A 36 -4.71 12.61 -5.03
CA ILE A 36 -4.52 14.03 -4.66
C ILE A 36 -3.71 14.77 -5.72
N GLN A 37 -2.63 14.16 -6.22
CA GLN A 37 -1.78 14.77 -7.25
C GLN A 37 -2.54 14.97 -8.56
N ASP A 38 -3.33 13.99 -9.00
CA ASP A 38 -4.10 14.06 -10.24
C ASP A 38 -5.26 15.06 -10.12
N PHE A 39 -5.89 15.14 -8.94
CA PHE A 39 -6.87 16.19 -8.63
C PHE A 39 -6.24 17.58 -8.73
N LYS A 40 -5.09 17.78 -8.07
CA LYS A 40 -4.37 19.07 -8.08
C LYS A 40 -3.94 19.51 -9.46
N LYS A 41 -3.49 18.59 -10.31
CA LYS A 41 -3.18 18.88 -11.72
C LYS A 41 -4.40 19.35 -12.50
N THR A 42 -5.58 18.82 -12.17
CA THR A 42 -6.81 19.11 -12.91
C THR A 42 -7.51 20.37 -12.41
N HIS A 43 -7.43 20.68 -11.12
CA HIS A 43 -8.23 21.76 -10.49
C HIS A 43 -7.36 22.90 -9.94
N GLY A 44 -6.02 22.75 -9.90
CA GLY A 44 -5.08 23.76 -9.43
C GLY A 44 -4.98 23.89 -7.91
N CYS A 45 -5.76 23.11 -7.15
CA CYS A 45 -5.78 23.11 -5.69
C CYS A 45 -5.85 21.68 -5.12
N ASP A 46 -5.59 21.54 -3.82
CA ASP A 46 -5.74 20.26 -3.13
C ASP A 46 -7.24 19.96 -2.88
N PRO A 47 -7.68 18.69 -2.95
CA PRO A 47 -9.09 18.33 -2.76
C PRO A 47 -9.52 18.59 -1.31
N SER A 48 -10.73 19.13 -1.17
CA SER A 48 -11.45 19.19 0.11
C SER A 48 -11.84 17.81 0.61
N GLU A 49 -12.30 17.71 1.85
CA GLU A 49 -12.77 16.44 2.41
C GLU A 49 -13.96 15.85 1.64
N ALA A 50 -14.84 16.69 1.10
CA ALA A 50 -15.97 16.26 0.28
C ALA A 50 -15.49 15.65 -1.05
N GLU A 51 -14.45 16.23 -1.65
CA GLU A 51 -13.86 15.76 -2.92
C GLU A 51 -12.98 14.52 -2.73
N LEU A 52 -12.49 14.27 -1.51
CA LEU A 52 -11.83 13.03 -1.13
C LEU A 52 -12.82 11.88 -0.85
N LYS A 53 -14.09 12.18 -0.58
CA LYS A 53 -15.09 11.17 -0.21
C LYS A 53 -15.24 10.05 -1.26
N PRO A 54 -15.31 10.32 -2.58
CA PRO A 54 -15.41 9.26 -3.58
C PRO A 54 -14.21 8.30 -3.55
N PHE A 55 -12.99 8.83 -3.35
CA PHE A 55 -11.81 7.98 -3.17
C PHE A 55 -11.93 7.13 -1.91
N LEU A 56 -12.36 7.73 -0.79
CA LEU A 56 -12.54 7.01 0.47
C LEU A 56 -13.55 5.87 0.32
N ASP A 57 -14.73 6.16 -0.22
CA ASP A 57 -15.81 5.17 -0.43
C ASP A 57 -15.28 3.95 -1.23
N ILE A 58 -14.58 4.20 -2.34
CA ILE A 58 -13.98 3.13 -3.17
C ILE A 58 -12.87 2.40 -2.41
N SER A 59 -11.96 3.14 -1.76
CA SER A 59 -10.80 2.58 -1.05
C SER A 59 -11.18 1.74 0.18
N THR A 60 -12.36 1.96 0.72
CA THR A 60 -12.94 1.18 1.83
C THR A 60 -13.77 -0.02 1.37
N SER A 61 -13.98 -0.20 0.06
CA SER A 61 -14.77 -1.32 -0.46
C SER A 61 -14.05 -2.66 -0.24
N PRO A 62 -14.78 -3.77 -0.02
CA PRO A 62 -14.18 -5.09 0.18
C PRO A 62 -13.23 -5.51 -0.95
N GLN A 63 -13.61 -5.21 -2.19
CA GLN A 63 -12.81 -5.53 -3.38
C GLN A 63 -11.49 -4.76 -3.38
N GLN A 64 -11.52 -3.49 -3.01
CA GLN A 64 -10.33 -2.66 -3.00
C GLN A 64 -9.38 -3.01 -1.83
N LEU A 65 -9.94 -3.39 -0.66
CA LEU A 65 -9.16 -3.92 0.45
C LEU A 65 -8.45 -5.23 0.06
N GLU A 66 -9.13 -6.11 -0.66
CA GLU A 66 -8.54 -7.36 -1.15
C GLU A 66 -7.44 -7.10 -2.20
N PHE A 67 -7.66 -6.12 -3.09
CA PHE A 67 -6.64 -5.68 -4.02
C PHE A 67 -5.35 -5.23 -3.31
N TYR A 68 -5.44 -4.41 -2.25
CA TYR A 68 -4.26 -3.97 -1.52
C TYR A 68 -3.49 -5.14 -0.88
N LYS A 69 -4.22 -6.13 -0.35
CA LYS A 69 -3.62 -7.36 0.20
C LYS A 69 -2.92 -8.17 -0.87
N SER A 70 -3.56 -8.37 -2.03
CA SER A 70 -2.96 -9.10 -3.16
C SER A 70 -1.70 -8.42 -3.69
N GLU A 71 -1.73 -7.10 -3.88
CA GLU A 71 -0.56 -6.32 -4.30
C GLU A 71 0.59 -6.42 -3.28
N SER A 72 0.26 -6.43 -2.00
CA SER A 72 1.25 -6.61 -0.93
C SER A 72 1.92 -7.99 -1.00
N THR A 73 1.14 -9.05 -1.22
CA THR A 73 1.69 -10.40 -1.41
C THR A 73 2.68 -10.42 -2.57
N VAL A 74 2.30 -9.87 -3.73
CA VAL A 74 3.16 -9.81 -4.92
C VAL A 74 4.46 -9.03 -4.64
N LEU A 75 4.37 -7.88 -3.96
CA LEU A 75 5.54 -7.08 -3.61
C LEU A 75 6.48 -7.82 -2.65
N THR A 76 5.91 -8.53 -1.67
CA THR A 76 6.66 -9.30 -0.67
C THR A 76 7.37 -10.49 -1.32
N GLU A 77 6.66 -11.24 -2.16
CA GLU A 77 7.23 -12.37 -2.92
C GLU A 77 8.35 -11.93 -3.84
N LYS A 78 8.18 -10.79 -4.53
CA LYS A 78 9.22 -10.22 -5.39
C LYS A 78 10.45 -9.81 -4.60
N PHE A 79 10.26 -9.14 -3.46
CA PHE A 79 11.37 -8.77 -2.58
C PHE A 79 12.13 -10.01 -2.08
N LEU A 80 11.41 -11.02 -1.58
CA LEU A 80 12.03 -12.26 -1.12
C LEU A 80 12.81 -12.97 -2.23
N SER A 81 12.23 -13.04 -3.43
CA SER A 81 12.89 -13.65 -4.59
C SER A 81 14.17 -12.92 -4.97
N HIS A 82 14.18 -11.59 -4.91
CA HIS A 82 15.40 -10.80 -5.15
C HIS A 82 16.47 -11.07 -4.08
N VAL A 83 16.11 -11.03 -2.80
CA VAL A 83 17.05 -11.28 -1.70
C VAL A 83 17.67 -12.67 -1.78
N LEU A 84 16.86 -13.69 -2.10
CA LEU A 84 17.35 -15.06 -2.27
C LEU A 84 18.27 -15.20 -3.49
N ALA A 85 17.95 -14.53 -4.60
CA ALA A 85 18.81 -14.53 -5.78
C ALA A 85 20.16 -13.87 -5.48
N ASP A 86 20.16 -12.76 -4.74
CA ASP A 86 21.39 -12.05 -4.35
C ASP A 86 22.25 -12.90 -3.40
N ASP A 87 21.66 -13.55 -2.38
CA ASP A 87 22.39 -14.46 -1.47
C ASP A 87 22.99 -15.67 -2.21
N LEU A 88 22.28 -16.24 -3.20
CA LEU A 88 22.82 -17.31 -4.03
C LEU A 88 24.02 -16.84 -4.85
N ASN A 89 23.93 -15.67 -5.48
CA ASN A 89 25.03 -15.10 -6.25
C ASN A 89 26.26 -14.85 -5.37
N GLU A 90 26.08 -14.30 -4.16
CA GLU A 90 27.18 -14.06 -3.21
C GLU A 90 27.86 -15.37 -2.80
N ARG A 91 27.09 -16.43 -2.54
CA ARG A 91 27.63 -17.74 -2.17
C ARG A 91 28.37 -18.40 -3.33
N GLU A 92 27.85 -18.33 -4.55
CA GLU A 92 28.54 -18.85 -5.73
C GLU A 92 29.91 -18.19 -5.92
N VAL A 93 30.01 -16.88 -5.71
CA VAL A 93 31.28 -16.14 -5.76
C VAL A 93 32.24 -16.52 -4.62
N PHE A 94 31.73 -16.86 -3.44
CA PHE A 94 32.56 -17.23 -2.29
C PHE A 94 33.12 -18.66 -2.36
N PHE A 95 32.42 -19.57 -3.06
CA PHE A 95 32.79 -20.98 -3.18
C PHE A 95 33.48 -21.36 -4.51
N LEU A 96 33.71 -20.39 -5.41
CA LEU A 96 34.52 -20.51 -6.64
C LEU A 96 35.86 -19.77 -6.48
#